data_AF-A0AB39STD5-F1
#
_entry.id   AF-A0AB39STD5-F1
#
_cell.length_a   1.000
_cell.length_b   1.000
_cell.length_c   1.000
_cell.angle_alpha   90.00
_cell.angle_beta   90.00
_cell.angle_gamma   90.00
#
_symmetry.space_group_name_H-M   'P 1'
#
loop_
_entity.id
_entity.type
_entity.pdbx_description
1 polymer ?
#
loop_
_entity_poly.entity_id
_entity_poly.type
_entity_poly.pdbx_seq_one_letter_code
_entity_poly.pdbx_strand_id
1 'polypeptide(L)'
;MRRPCRPHNAVEVVLSGVRMPRMNSIMERWVQTCRRELLDRTLIWNERHLLYALREFEQFHNGHRPHRTLGQAAPLHALPEPVIDPEQMMRLDVRRHDRLGGVLHEYRHVA
;
A
#
# COMPACT_ATOMS: atom_id res chain seq x y z
N MET A 1 15.79 17.00 -26.10
CA MET A 1 15.01 15.76 -26.37
C MET A 1 15.64 14.60 -25.63
N ARG A 2 14.94 13.96 -24.68
CA ARG A 2 15.41 12.69 -24.08
C ARG A 2 15.15 11.57 -25.10
N ARG A 3 16.18 10.77 -25.41
CA ARG A 3 16.07 9.66 -26.37
C ARG A 3 15.10 8.59 -25.83
N PRO A 4 14.27 7.97 -26.68
CA PRO A 4 13.45 6.84 -26.26
C PRO A 4 14.36 5.66 -25.87
N CYS A 5 14.11 5.10 -24.68
CA CYS A 5 14.77 3.87 -24.25
C CYS A 5 14.35 2.72 -25.19
N ARG A 6 15.32 1.94 -25.69
CA ARG A 6 15.01 0.77 -26.54
C ARG A 6 14.20 -0.26 -25.73
N PRO A 7 13.07 -0.76 -26.24
CA PRO A 7 12.29 -1.78 -25.55
C PRO A 7 13.07 -3.09 -25.56
N HIS A 8 13.47 -3.58 -24.38
CA HIS A 8 14.12 -4.89 -24.26
C HIS A 8 13.10 -6.03 -24.08
N ASN A 9 11.89 -5.75 -23.57
CA ASN A 9 10.94 -6.79 -23.12
C ASN A 9 9.47 -6.51 -23.53
N ALA A 10 9.20 -6.14 -24.79
CA ALA A 10 7.84 -5.88 -25.31
C ALA A 10 6.99 -4.80 -24.58
N VAL A 11 7.60 -4.05 -23.65
CA VAL A 11 6.98 -2.92 -22.94
C VAL A 11 7.45 -1.61 -23.57
N GLU A 12 6.50 -0.76 -23.95
CA GLU A 12 6.78 0.60 -24.42
C GLU A 12 7.06 1.52 -23.23
N VAL A 13 8.20 2.22 -23.26
CA VAL A 13 8.55 3.21 -22.23
C VAL A 13 7.94 4.55 -22.61
N VAL A 14 6.86 4.92 -21.92
CA VAL A 14 6.23 6.24 -22.06
C VAL A 14 6.67 7.14 -20.91
N LEU A 15 7.29 8.28 -21.23
CA LEU A 15 7.67 9.27 -20.22
C LEU A 15 6.47 10.13 -19.82
N SER A 16 6.32 10.41 -18.53
CA SER A 16 5.35 11.40 -18.05
C SER A 16 5.68 12.78 -18.65
N GLY A 17 4.66 13.45 -19.17
CA GLY A 17 4.80 14.79 -19.74
C GLY A 17 5.18 15.82 -18.67
N VAL A 18 5.97 16.82 -19.07
CA VAL A 18 6.34 17.94 -18.19
C VAL A 18 5.09 18.72 -17.82
N ARG A 19 4.86 18.93 -16.51
CA ARG A 19 3.67 19.60 -15.96
C ARG A 19 2.35 18.90 -16.32
N MET A 20 2.37 17.58 -16.47
CA MET A 20 1.16 16.76 -16.70
C MET A 20 0.86 15.84 -15.50
N PRO A 21 0.38 16.38 -14.36
CA PRO A 21 0.20 15.61 -13.13
C PRO A 21 -0.76 14.43 -13.28
N ARG A 22 -1.74 14.53 -14.21
CA ARG A 22 -2.68 13.43 -14.46
C ARG A 22 -2.00 12.16 -14.98
N MET A 23 -0.93 12.27 -15.77
CA MET A 23 -0.20 11.12 -16.33
C MET A 23 0.47 10.24 -15.26
N ASN A 24 0.72 10.79 -14.06
CA ASN A 24 1.36 10.07 -12.97
C ASN A 24 0.55 10.11 -11.66
N SER A 25 -0.72 10.51 -11.74
CA SER A 25 -1.56 10.80 -10.57
C SER A 25 -1.70 9.65 -9.58
N ILE A 26 -1.69 8.40 -10.07
CA ILE A 26 -1.74 7.20 -9.22
C ILE A 26 -0.48 7.09 -8.36
N MET A 27 0.71 7.23 -8.97
CA MET A 27 1.97 7.15 -8.25
C MET A 27 2.18 8.37 -7.35
N GLU A 28 1.79 9.56 -7.79
CA GLU A 28 1.84 10.76 -6.95
C GLU A 28 1.00 10.60 -5.69
N ARG A 29 -0.22 10.07 -5.84
CA ARG A 29 -1.08 9.73 -4.70
C ARG A 29 -0.44 8.68 -3.79
N TRP A 30 0.14 7.62 -4.37
CA TRP A 30 0.83 6.58 -3.61
C TRP A 30 2.00 7.15 -2.78
N VAL A 31 2.85 7.97 -3.39
CA VAL A 31 3.98 8.63 -2.72
C VAL A 31 3.49 9.55 -1.60
N GLN A 32 2.42 10.30 -1.85
CA GLN A 32 1.84 11.18 -0.83
C GLN A 32 1.29 10.39 0.36
N THR A 33 0.65 9.24 0.11
CA THR A 33 0.20 8.32 1.16
C THR A 33 1.39 7.78 1.95
N CYS A 34 2.43 7.26 1.28
CA CYS A 34 3.65 6.78 1.92
C CYS A 34 4.29 7.87 2.80
N ARG A 35 4.33 9.12 2.32
CA ARG A 35 4.89 10.23 3.10
C ARG A 35 4.10 10.46 4.40
N ARG A 36 2.78 10.61 4.30
CA ARG A 36 1.91 10.96 5.45
C ARG A 36 1.75 9.84 6.46
N GLU A 37 1.67 8.60 5.98
CA GLU A 37 1.39 7.42 6.82
C GLU A 37 2.67 6.79 7.38
N LEU A 38 3.80 6.86 6.67
CA LEU A 38 5.08 6.29 7.09
C LEU A 38 6.13 7.36 7.42
N LEU A 39 6.57 8.13 6.43
CA LEU A 39 7.82 8.90 6.51
C LEU A 39 7.73 10.08 7.47
N ASP A 40 6.56 10.72 7.57
CA ASP A 40 6.31 11.81 8.50
C ASP A 40 6.19 11.33 9.97
N ARG A 41 6.13 10.01 10.20
CA ARG A 41 5.91 9.38 11.52
C ARG A 41 7.06 8.49 11.98
N THR A 42 8.08 8.30 11.14
CA THR A 42 9.19 7.37 11.40
C THR A 42 10.52 8.09 11.29
N LEU A 43 11.36 8.00 12.32
CA LEU A 43 12.73 8.49 12.24
C LEU A 43 13.57 7.53 11.39
N ILE A 44 13.92 7.95 10.18
CA ILE A 44 14.77 7.17 9.27
C ILE A 44 16.24 7.38 9.63
N TRP A 45 16.91 6.30 10.02
CA TRP A 45 18.28 6.36 10.55
C TRP A 45 19.35 6.24 9.46
N ASN A 46 19.10 5.40 8.45
CA ASN A 46 20.00 5.20 7.31
C ASN A 46 19.22 4.63 6.11
N GLU A 47 19.89 4.50 4.97
CA GLU A 47 19.30 3.97 3.74
C GLU A 47 18.73 2.55 3.92
N ARG A 48 19.44 1.66 4.64
CA ARG A 48 18.95 0.31 4.90
C ARG A 48 17.62 0.32 5.68
N HIS A 49 17.51 1.21 6.68
CA HIS A 49 16.27 1.41 7.42
C HIS A 49 15.17 1.96 6.53
N LEU A 50 15.47 2.92 5.65
CA LEU A 50 14.51 3.44 4.68
C LEU A 50 13.97 2.34 3.76
N LEU A 51 14.86 1.54 3.16
CA LEU A 51 14.47 0.45 2.27
C LEU A 51 13.63 -0.61 2.98
N TYR A 52 13.96 -0.92 4.24
CA TYR A 52 13.13 -1.81 5.06
C TYR A 52 11.74 -1.21 5.31
N ALA A 53 11.67 0.05 5.73
CA ALA A 53 10.41 0.73 6.00
C ALA A 53 9.52 0.85 4.75
N LEU A 54 10.11 1.13 3.58
CA LEU A 54 9.39 1.19 2.31
C LEU A 54 8.85 -0.19 1.89
N ARG A 55 9.61 -1.27 2.10
CA ARG A 55 9.14 -2.64 1.83
C ARG A 55 7.98 -3.04 2.75
N GLU A 56 8.08 -2.71 4.03
CA GLU A 56 6.98 -2.96 4.98
C GLU A 56 5.74 -2.16 4.61
N PHE A 57 5.91 -0.90 4.18
CA PHE A 57 4.79 -0.10 3.69
C PHE A 57 4.19 -0.63 2.40
N GLU A 58 5.00 -1.10 1.44
CA GLU A 58 4.51 -1.72 0.20
C GLU A 58 3.64 -2.96 0.51
N GLN A 59 4.16 -3.86 1.34
CA GLN A 59 3.43 -5.06 1.77
C GLN A 59 2.12 -4.70 2.47
N PHE A 60 2.16 -3.73 3.38
CA PHE A 60 0.97 -3.22 4.05
C PHE A 60 -0.02 -2.59 3.06
N HIS A 61 0.45 -1.74 2.15
CA HIS A 61 -0.38 -0.99 1.21
C HIS A 61 -1.14 -1.90 0.23
N ASN A 62 -0.46 -2.92 -0.26
CA ASN A 62 -1.01 -3.87 -1.23
C ASN A 62 -1.75 -5.02 -0.55
N GLY A 63 -1.31 -5.41 0.65
CA GLY A 63 -1.80 -6.60 1.34
C GLY A 63 -2.94 -6.33 2.32
N HIS A 64 -2.96 -5.17 2.96
CA HIS A 64 -3.84 -4.95 4.12
C HIS A 64 -4.59 -3.62 4.12
N ARG A 65 -3.95 -2.55 3.63
CA ARG A 65 -4.54 -1.20 3.66
C ARG A 65 -5.87 -1.21 2.90
N PRO A 66 -6.97 -0.71 3.49
CA PRO A 66 -8.25 -0.67 2.81
C PRO A 66 -8.26 0.41 1.71
N HIS A 67 -8.77 0.07 0.52
CA HIS A 67 -8.89 1.00 -0.59
C HIS A 67 -10.35 1.25 -0.95
N ARG A 68 -10.78 2.50 -0.86
CA ARG A 68 -12.18 2.89 -1.18
C ARG A 68 -12.60 2.50 -2.59
N THR A 69 -11.71 2.62 -3.57
CA THR A 69 -11.98 2.24 -4.97
C THR A 69 -12.20 0.73 -5.13
N LEU A 70 -11.72 -0.08 -4.19
CA LEU A 70 -11.88 -1.53 -4.16
C LEU A 70 -12.92 -1.97 -3.11
N GLY A 71 -13.83 -1.08 -2.70
CA GLY A 71 -14.85 -1.43 -1.71
C GLY A 71 -14.29 -1.76 -0.32
N GLN A 72 -13.16 -1.13 0.07
CA GLN A 72 -12.38 -1.41 1.29
C GLN A 72 -11.54 -2.69 1.26
N ALA A 73 -11.51 -3.42 0.14
CA ALA A 73 -10.52 -4.48 -0.05
C ALA A 73 -9.10 -3.91 -0.21
N ALA A 74 -8.10 -4.76 -0.03
CA ALA A 74 -6.72 -4.49 -0.41
C ALA A 74 -6.44 -5.02 -1.84
N PRO A 75 -5.50 -4.43 -2.59
CA PRO A 75 -5.21 -4.85 -3.97
C PRO A 75 -4.90 -6.34 -4.13
N LEU A 76 -4.23 -6.95 -3.16
CA LEU A 76 -3.84 -8.35 -3.17
C LEU A 76 -4.72 -9.24 -2.29
N HIS A 77 -5.68 -8.66 -1.56
CA HIS A 77 -6.60 -9.41 -0.69
C HIS A 77 -8.03 -8.89 -0.84
N ALA A 78 -8.85 -9.68 -1.53
CA ALA A 78 -10.29 -9.45 -1.60
C ALA A 78 -10.92 -9.60 -0.21
N LEU A 79 -12.06 -8.93 -0.02
CA LEU A 79 -12.82 -9.09 1.22
C LEU A 79 -13.40 -10.51 1.32
N PRO A 80 -13.37 -11.14 2.50
CA PRO A 80 -14.11 -12.37 2.75
C PRO A 80 -15.61 -12.11 2.67
N GLU A 81 -16.40 -13.19 2.59
CA GLU A 81 -17.86 -13.07 2.66
C GLU A 81 -18.29 -12.41 3.98
N PRO A 82 -19.28 -11.49 3.95
CA PRO A 82 -19.75 -10.83 5.16
C PRO A 82 -20.30 -11.85 6.15
N VAL A 83 -19.87 -11.77 7.40
CA VAL A 83 -20.51 -12.51 8.50
C VAL A 83 -21.82 -11.81 8.84
N ILE A 84 -22.95 -12.45 8.55
CA ILE A 84 -24.30 -11.90 8.80
C ILE A 84 -24.90 -12.46 10.11
N ASP A 85 -24.47 -13.66 10.51
CA ASP A 85 -24.93 -14.32 11.74
C ASP A 85 -24.36 -13.62 13.00
N PRO A 86 -25.21 -13.08 13.89
CA PRO A 86 -24.77 -12.42 15.11
C PRO A 86 -23.93 -13.32 16.04
N GLU A 87 -24.22 -14.62 16.11
CA GLU A 87 -23.44 -15.52 16.97
C GLU A 87 -22.03 -15.77 16.41
N GLN A 88 -21.89 -15.83 15.09
CA GLN A 88 -20.57 -15.90 14.45
C GLN A 88 -19.81 -14.59 14.62
N MET A 89 -20.49 -13.44 14.50
CA MET A 89 -19.89 -12.12 14.73
C MET A 89 -19.29 -12.01 16.14
N MET A 90 -20.03 -12.46 17.16
CA MET A 90 -19.56 -12.46 18.55
C MET A 90 -18.35 -13.36 18.80
N ARG A 91 -18.09 -14.35 17.94
CA ARG A 91 -16.99 -15.31 18.04
C ARG A 91 -15.75 -14.90 17.24
N LEU A 92 -15.78 -13.79 16.49
CA LEU A 92 -14.63 -13.34 15.71
C LEU A 92 -13.48 -12.92 16.63
N ASP A 93 -12.36 -13.67 16.60
CA ASP A 93 -11.09 -13.25 17.19
C ASP A 93 -10.37 -12.32 16.21
N VAL A 94 -10.42 -11.01 16.45
CA VAL A 94 -9.69 -10.01 15.67
C VAL A 94 -8.38 -9.66 16.39
N ARG A 95 -7.26 -9.97 15.75
CA ARG A 95 -5.93 -9.62 16.25
C ARG A 95 -5.30 -8.49 15.47
N ARG A 96 -4.77 -7.54 16.22
CA ARG A 96 -3.91 -6.48 15.70
C ARG A 96 -2.46 -6.97 15.61
N HIS A 97 -1.81 -6.68 14.49
CA HIS A 97 -0.40 -6.88 14.22
C HIS A 97 0.22 -5.51 13.91
N ASP A 98 1.18 -5.10 14.73
CA ASP A 98 1.89 -3.85 14.56
C ASP A 98 3.16 -4.03 13.76
N ARG A 99 3.32 -3.22 12.71
CA ARG A 99 4.56 -3.14 11.93
C ARG A 99 5.23 -1.80 12.16
N LEU A 100 6.56 -1.76 11.98
CA LEU A 100 7.39 -0.56 12.14
C LEU A 100 7.15 0.15 13.49
N GLY A 101 7.14 -0.60 14.58
CA GLY A 101 6.95 -0.05 15.93
C GLY A 101 5.55 0.51 16.19
N GLY A 102 4.54 0.04 15.44
CA GLY A 102 3.16 0.52 15.57
C GLY A 102 2.84 1.74 14.72
N VAL A 103 3.66 2.06 13.72
CA VAL A 103 3.30 3.09 12.71
C VAL A 103 2.23 2.55 11.77
N LEU A 104 2.29 1.26 11.44
CA LEU A 104 1.33 0.57 10.60
C LEU A 104 0.58 -0.48 11.43
N HIS A 105 -0.74 -0.48 11.33
CA HIS A 105 -1.61 -1.41 12.05
C HIS A 105 -2.31 -2.33 11.06
N GLU A 106 -2.11 -3.62 11.24
CA GLU A 106 -2.77 -4.67 10.48
C GLU A 106 -3.76 -5.40 11.38
N TYR A 107 -4.97 -5.67 10.90
CA TYR A 107 -6.00 -6.40 11.63
C TYR A 107 -6.37 -7.68 10.87
N ARG A 108 -6.30 -8.82 11.55
CA ARG A 108 -6.64 -10.12 10.96
C ARG A 108 -7.63 -10.86 11.83
N HIS A 109 -8.53 -11.60 11.18
CA HIS A 109 -9.33 -12.61 11.85
C HIS A 109 -8.45 -13.84 12.08
N VAL A 110 -8.48 -14.38 13.30
CA VAL A 110 -7.85 -15.65 13.63
C VAL A 110 -8.95 -16.71 13.54
N ALA A 111 -8.75 -17.67 12.64
CA ALA A 111 -9.63 -18.82 12.48
C ALA A 111 -9.50 -19.78 13.67
#